data_AF-A0A1F4HEF4-F1
#
_entry.id   AF-A0A1F4HEF4-F1
#
_cell.length_a   1.000
_cell.length_b   1.000
_cell.length_c   1.000
_cell.angle_alpha   90.00
_cell.angle_beta   90.00
_cell.angle_gamma   90.00
#
_symmetry.space_group_name_H-M   'P 1'
#
loop_
_entity.id
_entity.type
_entity.pdbx_description
1 polymer ?
#
loop_
_entity_poly.entity_id
_entity_poly.type
_entity_poly.pdbx_seq_one_letter_code
_entity_poly.pdbx_strand_id
1 'polypeptide(L)' 'MPWNTEYFPTSMRHLSEPARLKAIEIANALLAESMDEGRAIRIAIAKAKEWALHHGLPVRDDE' A
#
# COMPACT_ATOMS: atom_id res chain seq x y z
N MET A 1 5.66 -14.38 -1.06
CA MET A 1 6.53 -13.57 -1.95
C MET A 1 6.24 -12.11 -1.68
N PRO A 2 7.24 -11.21 -1.77
CA PRO A 2 6.97 -9.77 -1.64
C PRO A 2 6.14 -9.27 -2.83
N TRP A 3 5.20 -8.38 -2.54
CA TRP A 3 4.40 -7.67 -3.56
C TRP A 3 5.28 -6.70 -4.34
N ASN A 4 4.91 -6.41 -5.59
CA ASN A 4 5.59 -5.46 -6.46
C ASN A 4 4.58 -4.69 -7.32
N THR A 5 5.06 -3.83 -8.21
CA THR A 5 4.21 -2.95 -9.05
C THR A 5 3.34 -3.71 -10.04
N GLU A 6 3.72 -4.91 -10.44
CA GLU A 6 2.99 -5.76 -11.38
C GLU A 6 2.07 -6.75 -10.65
N TYR A 7 2.49 -7.21 -9.48
CA TYR A 7 1.81 -8.19 -8.65
C TYR A 7 1.61 -7.63 -7.25
N PHE A 8 0.44 -7.05 -7.01
CA PHE A 8 0.02 -6.51 -5.72
C PHE A 8 -1.42 -6.98 -5.37
N PRO A 9 -1.84 -6.90 -4.10
CA PRO A 9 -3.18 -7.31 -3.69
C PRO A 9 -4.27 -6.49 -4.37
N THR A 10 -5.36 -7.14 -4.79
CA THR A 10 -6.51 -6.45 -5.43
C THR A 10 -7.06 -5.29 -4.58
N SER A 11 -6.95 -5.36 -3.25
CA SER A 11 -7.33 -4.29 -2.33
C SER A 11 -6.56 -2.97 -2.53
N MET A 12 -5.38 -2.99 -3.16
CA MET A 12 -4.58 -1.81 -3.46
C MET A 12 -4.88 -1.21 -4.85
N ARG A 13 -5.72 -1.85 -5.68
CA ARG A 13 -6.00 -1.43 -7.06
C ARG A 13 -6.58 -0.02 -7.19
N HIS A 14 -7.33 0.44 -6.19
CA HIS A 14 -7.97 1.76 -6.21
C HIS A 14 -7.08 2.89 -5.67
N LEU A 15 -5.88 2.55 -5.17
CA LEU A 15 -4.92 3.55 -4.74
C LEU A 15 -4.24 4.15 -5.96
N SER A 16 -3.92 5.45 -5.90
CA SER A 16 -3.06 6.07 -6.90
C SER A 16 -1.72 5.35 -7.02
N GLU A 17 -1.02 5.50 -8.13
CA GLU A 17 0.33 4.94 -8.29
C GLU A 17 1.28 5.26 -7.10
N PRO A 18 1.48 6.53 -6.67
CA PRO A 18 2.37 6.83 -5.54
C PRO A 18 1.89 6.21 -4.21
N ALA A 19 0.58 6.23 -3.93
CA ALA A 19 0.05 5.61 -2.72
C ALA A 19 0.19 4.07 -2.76
N ARG A 20 -0.04 3.45 -3.92
CA ARG A 20 0.09 2.01 -4.12
C ARG A 20 1.54 1.54 -3.95
N LEU A 21 2.50 2.28 -4.51
CA LEU A 21 3.93 2.02 -4.30
C LEU A 21 4.27 2.04 -2.81
N LYS A 22 3.78 3.05 -2.09
CA LYS A 22 4.02 3.15 -0.65
C LYS A 22 3.34 2.02 0.14
N ALA A 23 2.15 1.60 -0.26
CA ALA A 23 1.45 0.48 0.35
C ALA A 23 2.21 -0.84 0.13
N ILE A 24 2.77 -1.06 -1.06
CA ILE A 24 3.60 -2.25 -1.36
C ILE A 24 4.84 -2.28 -0.45
N GLU A 25 5.55 -1.17 -0.32
CA GLU A 25 6.72 -1.02 0.55
C GLU A 25 6.39 -1.41 2.00
N ILE A 26 5.33 -0.83 2.55
CA ILE A 26 4.92 -1.05 3.95
C ILE A 26 4.42 -2.48 4.15
N ALA A 27 3.63 -3.03 3.23
CA ALA A 27 3.13 -4.40 3.32
C ALA A 27 4.28 -5.40 3.33
N ASN A 28 5.28 -5.22 2.46
CA ASN A 28 6.45 -6.08 2.42
C ASN A 28 7.26 -6.03 3.72
N ALA A 29 7.44 -4.85 4.31
CA ALA A 29 8.10 -4.70 5.61
C ALA A 29 7.36 -5.45 6.72
N LEU A 30 6.03 -5.32 6.80
CA LEU A 30 5.21 -6.02 7.79
C LEU A 30 5.21 -7.54 7.60
N LEU A 31 5.18 -8.00 6.34
CA LEU A 31 5.28 -9.43 6.03
C LEU A 31 6.66 -10.01 6.42
N ALA A 32 7.74 -9.23 6.26
CA ALA A 32 9.07 -9.63 6.71
C ALA A 32 9.15 -9.79 8.23
N GLU A 33 8.35 -9.02 8.98
CA GLU A 33 8.16 -9.18 10.43
C GLU A 33 7.21 -10.33 10.81
N SER A 34 6.85 -11.20 9.86
CA SER A 34 5.91 -12.32 10.06
C SER A 34 4.51 -11.89 10.49
N MET A 35 4.08 -10.67 10.12
CA MET A 35 2.70 -10.24 10.31
C MET A 35 1.76 -11.01 9.37
N ASP A 36 0.54 -11.29 9.85
CA ASP A 36 -0.54 -11.82 9.02
C ASP A 36 -0.76 -10.96 7.76
N GLU A 37 -0.87 -11.60 6.60
CA GLU A 37 -0.98 -10.92 5.31
C GLU A 37 -2.19 -9.99 5.23
N GLY A 38 -3.36 -10.45 5.67
CA GLY A 38 -4.58 -9.64 5.67
C GLY A 38 -4.49 -8.43 6.60
N ARG A 39 -3.75 -8.54 7.71
CA ARG A 39 -3.44 -7.42 8.60
C ARG A 39 -2.41 -6.47 7.99
N ALA A 40 -1.33 -7.01 7.41
CA ALA A 40 -0.27 -6.24 6.76
C ALA A 40 -0.83 -5.36 5.64
N ILE A 41 -1.69 -5.93 4.78
CA ILE A 41 -2.32 -5.21 3.67
C ILE A 41 -3.17 -4.04 4.18
N ARG A 42 -4.01 -4.26 5.20
CA ARG A 42 -4.88 -3.20 5.75
C ARG A 42 -4.08 -2.06 6.36
N ILE A 43 -3.04 -2.38 7.15
CA ILE A 43 -2.18 -1.37 7.76
C ILE A 43 -1.41 -0.60 6.69
N ALA A 44 -0.88 -1.30 5.69
CA ALA A 44 -0.15 -0.69 4.60
C ALA A 44 -0.99 0.28 3.78
N ILE A 45 -2.22 -0.09 3.44
CA ILE A 45 -3.17 0.80 2.75
C ILE A 45 -3.43 2.05 3.60
N ALA A 46 -3.73 1.91 4.89
CA ALA A 46 -4.00 3.05 5.76
C ALA A 46 -2.81 4.03 5.83
N LYS A 47 -1.61 3.50 6.08
CA LYS A 47 -0.38 4.32 6.17
C LYS A 47 0.00 4.96 4.84
N ALA A 48 -0.24 4.29 3.72
CA ALA A 48 0.04 4.84 2.40
C ALA A 48 -0.88 6.00 2.05
N LYS A 49 -2.17 5.92 2.41
CA LYS A 49 -3.12 7.02 2.23
C LYS A 49 -2.73 8.25 3.04
N GLU A 50 -2.39 8.05 4.31
CA GLU A 50 -1.88 9.12 5.18
C GLU A 50 -0.61 9.75 4.60
N TRP A 51 0.35 8.92 4.19
CA TRP A 51 1.60 9.39 3.58
C TRP A 51 1.34 10.24 2.33
N ALA A 52 0.49 9.77 1.40
CA ALA A 52 0.16 10.51 0.19
C ALA A 52 -0.51 11.86 0.50
N LEU A 53 -1.49 11.87 1.41
CA LEU A 53 -2.16 13.09 1.85
C LEU A 53 -1.18 14.11 2.45
N HIS A 54 -0.26 13.66 3.32
CA HIS A 54 0.76 14.51 3.93
C HIS A 54 1.75 15.12 2.91
N HIS A 55 1.91 14.48 1.74
CA HIS A 55 2.81 14.95 0.68
C HIS A 55 2.06 15.66 -0.45
N GLY A 56 0.75 15.87 -0.33
CA GLY A 56 -0.07 16.48 -1.39
C GLY A 56 -0.17 15.62 -2.65
N LEU A 57 0.00 14.30 -2.52
CA LEU A 57 -0.11 13.34 -3.60
C LEU A 57 -1.55 12.80 -3.68
N PRO A 58 -2.06 12.46 -4.88
CA PRO A 58 -3.36 11.85 -5.02
C PRO A 58 -3.39 10.54 -4.23
N VAL A 59 -4.49 10.27 -3.53
CA VAL A 59 -4.66 9.03 -2.75
C VAL A 59 -5.28 7.93 -3.60
N ARG A 60 -6.13 8.30 -4.55
CA ARG A 60 -6.87 7.40 -5.44
C ARG A 60 -6.68 7.87 -6.87
N ASP A 61 -6.82 6.96 -7.83
CA ASP A 61 -6.72 7.29 -9.27
C ASP A 61 -7.98 8.04 -9.77
N ASP A 62 -9.07 8.03 -9.00
CA ASP A 62 -10.36 8.66 -9.32
C ASP A 62 -10.55 10.09 -8.79
N GLU A 63 -9.57 10.64 -8.07
CA GLU A 63 -9.61 11.96 -7.41
C GLU A 63 -8.62 12.95 -8.05
#